data_AF-A0A965IBK0-F1
#
_entry.id   AF-A0A965IBK0-F1
#
_cell.length_a   1.000
_cell.length_b   1.000
_cell.length_c   1.000
_cell.angle_alpha   90.00
_cell.angle_beta   90.00
_cell.angle_gamma   90.00
#
_symmetry.space_group_name_H-M   'P 1'
#
loop_
_entity.id
_entity.type
_entity.pdbx_description
1 polymer ?
#
loop_
_entity_poly.entity_id
_entity_poly.type
_entity_poly.pdbx_seq_one_letter_code
_entity_poly.pdbx_strand_id
1 'polypeptide(L)'
;MNTDLMTDDEAIQSSTKRTDSFIKSDFKIGELKLRPFTAGSLLILKKVGNHLIMGGQTDNAEFDILSFIYIHTAPLAEVRYKSFDKQRFWEAVLEWADKVKVQELEQAGKIIEEIIVSSGLAIASPIEGKGGGDASPN
;
A
#
# COMPACT_ATOMS: atom_id res chain seq x y z
N MET A 1 -30.61 -13.33 -1.69
CA MET A 1 -29.21 -13.05 -2.02
C MET A 1 -29.16 -11.60 -2.50
N ASN A 2 -28.84 -10.65 -1.63
CA ASN A 2 -28.64 -9.26 -2.04
C ASN A 2 -27.18 -9.12 -2.46
N THR A 3 -26.94 -9.10 -3.77
CA THR A 3 -25.71 -8.58 -4.34
C THR A 3 -25.69 -7.09 -4.06
N ASP A 4 -24.93 -6.68 -3.06
CA ASP A 4 -24.56 -5.30 -2.78
C ASP A 4 -23.75 -4.79 -3.98
N LEU A 5 -24.44 -4.21 -4.97
CA LEU A 5 -23.81 -3.42 -6.01
C LEU A 5 -23.41 -2.11 -5.35
N MET A 6 -22.15 -2.00 -4.92
CA MET A 6 -21.54 -0.69 -4.71
C MET A 6 -21.81 0.15 -5.95
N THR A 7 -22.44 1.30 -5.78
CA THR A 7 -22.68 2.21 -6.90
C THR A 7 -21.36 2.80 -7.37
N ASP A 8 -21.19 3.04 -8.67
CA ASP A 8 -19.95 3.57 -9.24
C ASP A 8 -19.49 4.86 -8.54
N ASP A 9 -20.43 5.67 -8.05
CA ASP A 9 -20.17 6.88 -7.28
C ASP A 9 -19.53 6.59 -5.91
N GLU A 10 -19.92 5.52 -5.22
CA GLU A 10 -19.31 5.09 -3.95
C GLU A 10 -17.90 4.50 -4.17
N ALA A 11 -17.71 3.78 -5.28
CA ALA A 11 -16.39 3.29 -5.68
C ALA A 11 -15.43 4.45 -5.99
N ILE A 12 -15.90 5.48 -6.68
CA ILE A 12 -15.12 6.69 -6.96
C ILE A 12 -14.83 7.47 -5.67
N GLN A 13 -15.84 7.72 -4.82
CA GLN A 13 -15.64 8.43 -3.56
C GLN A 13 -14.67 7.71 -2.63
N SER A 14 -14.74 6.38 -2.54
CA SER A 14 -13.78 5.59 -1.76
C SER A 14 -12.38 5.66 -2.36
N SER A 15 -12.22 5.62 -3.69
CA SER A 15 -10.92 5.77 -4.34
C SER A 15 -10.32 7.17 -4.14
N THR A 16 -11.15 8.21 -4.13
CA THR A 16 -10.69 9.60 -3.93
C THR A 16 -10.25 9.81 -2.50
N LYS A 17 -11.05 9.39 -1.50
CA LYS A 17 -10.67 9.47 -0.08
C LYS A 17 -9.34 8.76 0.21
N ARG A 18 -9.15 7.57 -0.36
CA ARG A 18 -7.88 6.83 -0.27
C ARG A 18 -6.71 7.65 -0.77
N THR A 19 -6.85 8.17 -1.99
CA THR A 19 -5.80 8.95 -2.65
C THR A 19 -5.46 10.18 -1.81
N ASP A 20 -6.47 10.91 -1.36
CA ASP A 20 -6.31 12.15 -0.59
C ASP A 20 -5.61 11.95 0.75
N SER A 21 -5.80 10.80 1.41
CA SER A 21 -5.11 10.48 2.67
C SER A 21 -3.60 10.32 2.51
N PHE A 22 -3.12 9.94 1.31
CA PHE A 22 -1.69 9.88 0.99
C PHE A 22 -1.13 11.23 0.51
N ILE A 23 -1.97 12.22 0.22
CA ILE A 23 -1.58 13.60 -0.11
C ILE A 23 -1.31 14.37 1.20
N LYS A 24 -0.28 13.98 1.94
CA LYS A 24 0.25 14.80 3.04
C LYS A 24 1.67 15.28 2.69
N SER A 25 2.06 16.44 3.22
CA SER A 25 3.35 17.12 3.02
C SER A 25 4.55 16.30 3.51
N ASP A 26 5.67 16.35 2.78
CA ASP A 26 7.00 15.73 3.05
C ASP A 26 7.06 14.83 4.31
N PHE A 27 6.98 13.51 4.12
CA PHE A 27 7.20 12.52 5.19
C PHE A 27 8.66 12.04 5.19
N LYS A 28 9.20 11.84 6.38
CA LYS A 28 10.46 11.13 6.58
C LYS A 28 10.19 9.80 7.28
N ILE A 29 10.84 8.76 6.79
CA ILE A 29 10.88 7.42 7.39
C ILE A 29 12.35 7.14 7.67
N GLY A 30 12.79 7.21 8.94
CA GLY A 30 14.23 7.17 9.24
C GLY A 30 15.01 8.24 8.45
N GLU A 31 16.01 7.82 7.67
CA GLU A 31 16.76 8.70 6.75
C GLU A 31 16.10 8.83 5.36
N LEU A 32 15.07 8.04 5.07
CA LEU A 32 14.37 8.07 3.79
C LEU A 32 13.43 9.28 3.71
N LYS A 33 13.74 10.20 2.78
CA LYS A 33 12.85 11.30 2.42
C LYS A 33 11.86 10.84 1.36
N LEU A 34 10.58 10.81 1.69
CA LEU A 34 9.53 10.46 0.74
C LEU A 34 9.15 11.70 -0.07
N ARG A 35 9.16 11.55 -1.39
CA ARG A 35 8.62 12.57 -2.29
C ARG A 35 7.11 12.71 -2.09
N PRO A 36 6.56 13.92 -2.29
CA PRO A 36 5.12 14.14 -2.23
C PRO A 36 4.32 13.17 -3.11
N PHE A 37 3.10 12.89 -2.69
CA PHE A 37 2.15 12.15 -3.50
C PHE A 37 1.67 13.01 -4.67
N THR A 38 1.91 12.53 -5.90
CA THR A 38 1.57 13.24 -7.13
C THR A 38 0.68 12.38 -8.02
N ALA A 39 0.06 13.00 -9.03
CA ALA A 39 -0.65 12.27 -10.08
C ALA A 39 0.22 11.21 -10.77
N GLY A 40 1.54 11.45 -10.90
CA GLY A 40 2.48 10.47 -11.42
C GLY A 40 2.63 9.25 -10.53
N SER A 41 2.74 9.46 -9.21
CA SER A 41 2.79 8.38 -8.22
C SER A 41 1.50 7.55 -8.26
N LEU A 42 0.34 8.21 -8.33
CA LEU A 42 -0.96 7.57 -8.44
C LEU A 42 -1.06 6.66 -9.67
N LEU A 43 -0.65 7.15 -10.84
CA LEU A 43 -0.71 6.38 -12.08
C LEU A 43 0.21 5.15 -12.02
N ILE A 44 1.41 5.30 -11.43
CA ILE A 44 2.33 4.18 -11.26
C ILE A 44 1.74 3.13 -10.31
N LEU A 45 1.21 3.55 -9.14
CA LEU A 45 0.58 2.66 -8.16
C LEU A 45 -0.61 1.88 -8.76
N LYS A 46 -1.48 2.56 -9.53
CA LYS A 46 -2.57 1.90 -10.25
C LYS A 46 -2.05 0.91 -11.30
N LYS A 47 -1.01 1.30 -12.04
CA LYS A 47 -0.43 0.46 -13.10
C LYS A 47 0.19 -0.82 -12.57
N VAL A 48 0.87 -0.76 -11.42
CA VAL A 48 1.53 -1.93 -10.82
C VAL A 48 0.56 -2.79 -10.00
N GLY A 49 -0.69 -2.34 -9.84
CA GLY A 49 -1.72 -3.08 -9.11
C GLY A 49 -1.63 -2.95 -7.60
N ASN A 50 -1.19 -1.81 -7.09
CA ASN A 50 -0.97 -1.63 -5.65
C ASN A 50 -2.30 -1.50 -4.89
N HIS A 51 -2.55 -2.41 -3.94
CA HIS A 51 -3.83 -2.51 -3.26
C HIS A 51 -4.05 -1.41 -2.21
N LEU A 52 -3.02 -0.68 -1.77
CA LEU A 52 -3.24 0.49 -0.91
C LEU A 52 -4.09 1.56 -1.62
N ILE A 53 -3.94 1.66 -2.95
CA ILE A 53 -4.69 2.61 -3.78
C ILE A 53 -5.90 1.95 -4.42
N MET A 54 -5.74 0.74 -4.97
CA MET A 54 -6.83 0.03 -5.65
C MET A 54 -7.87 -0.52 -4.68
N GLY A 55 -7.49 -0.77 -3.43
CA GLY A 55 -8.28 -1.46 -2.41
C GLY A 55 -8.56 -2.91 -2.76
N GLY A 56 -9.41 -3.53 -1.95
CA GLY A 56 -9.60 -4.97 -1.94
C GLY A 56 -8.68 -5.65 -0.93
N GLN A 57 -8.90 -6.94 -0.72
CA GLN A 57 -8.00 -7.76 0.09
C GLN A 57 -6.75 -8.10 -0.72
N THR A 58 -5.60 -8.08 -0.06
CA THR A 58 -4.30 -8.44 -0.63
C THR A 58 -3.65 -9.45 0.29
N ASP A 59 -3.11 -10.53 -0.27
CA ASP A 59 -2.32 -11.51 0.47
C ASP A 59 -0.87 -11.04 0.70
N ASN A 60 -0.53 -9.84 0.21
CA ASN A 60 0.85 -9.34 0.16
C ASN A 60 0.91 -7.84 0.52
N ALA A 61 0.28 -7.49 1.65
CA ALA A 61 0.19 -6.12 2.13
C ALA A 61 1.57 -5.49 2.35
N GLU A 62 2.55 -6.28 2.80
CA GLU A 62 3.94 -5.87 2.99
C GLU A 62 4.56 -5.43 1.66
N PHE A 63 4.29 -6.16 0.58
CA PHE A 63 4.79 -5.81 -0.74
C PHE A 63 4.14 -4.53 -1.28
N ASP A 64 2.85 -4.32 -1.01
CA ASP A 64 2.14 -3.09 -1.38
C ASP A 64 2.71 -1.87 -0.62
N ILE A 65 3.06 -2.04 0.65
CA ILE A 65 3.76 -1.03 1.48
C ILE A 65 5.15 -0.73 0.89
N LEU A 66 5.96 -1.76 0.62
CA LEU A 66 7.29 -1.60 0.05
C LEU A 66 7.25 -0.90 -1.32
N SER A 67 6.31 -1.28 -2.16
CA SER A 67 6.11 -0.69 -3.48
C SER A 67 5.78 0.80 -3.38
N PHE A 68 4.93 1.18 -2.42
CA PHE A 68 4.63 2.58 -2.15
C PHE A 68 5.91 3.33 -1.76
N ILE A 69 6.64 2.86 -0.75
CA ILE A 69 7.84 3.55 -0.27
C ILE A 69 8.90 3.65 -1.37
N TYR A 70 9.10 2.61 -2.17
CA TYR A 70 9.99 2.60 -3.33
C TYR A 70 9.65 3.72 -4.32
N ILE A 71 8.38 3.83 -4.74
CA ILE A 71 7.91 4.87 -5.67
C ILE A 71 8.19 6.28 -5.14
N HIS A 72 8.16 6.45 -3.83
CA HIS A 72 8.34 7.74 -3.17
C HIS A 72 9.81 8.05 -2.82
N THR A 73 10.71 7.07 -2.80
CA THR A 73 12.11 7.27 -2.34
C THR A 73 13.16 7.01 -3.42
N ALA A 74 12.99 6.00 -4.28
CA ALA A 74 13.97 5.64 -5.31
C ALA A 74 14.03 6.67 -6.46
N PRO A 75 15.09 6.74 -7.29
CA PRO A 75 15.17 7.72 -8.38
C PRO A 75 13.98 7.67 -9.34
N LEU A 76 13.35 8.82 -9.63
CA LEU A 76 12.10 8.86 -10.38
C LEU A 76 12.19 8.27 -11.80
N ALA A 77 13.34 8.48 -12.47
CA ALA A 77 13.58 7.91 -13.80
C ALA A 77 13.60 6.37 -13.78
N GLU A 78 14.18 5.79 -12.72
CA GLU A 78 14.23 4.35 -12.50
C GLU A 78 12.84 3.78 -12.25
N VAL A 79 12.10 4.37 -11.28
CA VAL A 79 10.73 3.94 -10.95
C VAL A 79 9.85 3.96 -12.20
N ARG A 80 9.92 5.03 -13.00
CA ARG A 80 9.14 5.14 -14.25
C ARG A 80 9.53 4.05 -15.24
N TYR A 81 10.82 3.87 -15.51
CA TYR A 81 11.30 2.86 -16.45
C TYR A 81 10.88 1.44 -16.04
N LYS A 82 11.01 1.10 -14.75
CA LYS A 82 10.67 -0.22 -14.21
C LYS A 82 9.16 -0.43 -14.15
N SER A 83 8.35 0.60 -13.90
CA SER A 83 6.88 0.51 -13.82
C SER A 83 6.17 0.08 -15.11
N PHE A 84 6.85 0.05 -16.25
CA PHE A 84 6.27 -0.42 -17.51
C PHE A 84 6.08 -1.94 -17.56
N ASP A 85 6.81 -2.68 -16.73
CA ASP A 85 6.77 -4.13 -16.65
C ASP A 85 6.64 -4.54 -15.18
N LYS A 86 5.62 -5.35 -14.89
CA LYS A 86 5.28 -5.70 -13.50
C LYS A 86 6.39 -6.49 -12.82
N GLN A 87 7.01 -7.42 -13.54
CA GLN A 87 8.08 -8.25 -13.00
C GLN A 87 9.33 -7.41 -12.72
N ARG A 88 9.73 -6.55 -13.66
CA ARG A 88 10.87 -5.63 -13.46
C ARG A 88 10.63 -4.64 -12.33
N PHE A 89 9.39 -4.19 -12.16
CA PHE A 89 9.02 -3.35 -11.02
C PHE A 89 9.18 -4.12 -9.71
N TRP A 90 8.71 -5.37 -9.65
CA TRP A 90 8.85 -6.19 -8.45
C TRP A 90 10.30 -6.47 -8.07
N GLU A 91 11.12 -6.84 -9.05
CA GLU A 91 12.55 -7.01 -8.85
C GLU A 91 13.21 -5.74 -8.33
N ALA A 92 12.84 -4.57 -8.88
CA ALA A 92 13.39 -3.29 -8.43
C ALA A 92 12.95 -2.91 -7.00
N VAL A 93 11.72 -3.22 -6.61
CA VAL A 93 11.24 -3.02 -5.23
C VAL A 93 12.04 -3.88 -4.26
N LEU A 94 12.30 -5.15 -4.58
CA LEU A 94 13.08 -6.05 -3.73
C LEU A 94 14.56 -5.61 -3.65
N GLU A 95 15.18 -5.28 -4.79
CA GLU A 95 16.56 -4.81 -4.84
C GLU A 95 16.75 -3.49 -4.06
N TRP A 96 15.73 -2.63 -4.07
CA TRP A 96 15.70 -1.45 -3.24
C TRP A 96 15.53 -1.81 -1.76
N ALA A 97 14.60 -2.71 -1.42
CA ALA A 97 14.32 -3.12 -0.05
C ALA A 97 15.53 -3.79 0.62
N ASP A 98 16.35 -4.53 -0.12
CA ASP A 98 17.61 -5.13 0.36
C ASP A 98 18.62 -4.09 0.87
N LYS A 99 18.47 -2.82 0.48
CA LYS A 99 19.34 -1.69 0.88
C LYS A 99 18.76 -0.91 2.06
N VAL A 100 17.52 -1.20 2.48
CA VAL A 100 16.82 -0.48 3.55
C VAL A 100 16.99 -1.23 4.87
N LYS A 101 17.23 -0.49 5.95
CA LYS A 101 17.32 -1.11 7.29
C LYS A 101 15.93 -1.53 7.76
N VAL A 102 15.83 -2.71 8.38
CA VAL A 102 14.56 -3.24 8.90
C VAL A 102 13.86 -2.26 9.86
N GLN A 103 14.62 -1.53 10.69
CA GLN A 103 14.05 -0.53 11.61
C GLN A 103 13.36 0.63 10.88
N GLU A 104 13.82 0.99 9.69
CA GLU A 104 13.19 2.04 8.87
C GLU A 104 11.90 1.53 8.24
N LEU A 105 11.84 0.24 7.87
CA LEU A 105 10.62 -0.39 7.37
C LEU A 105 9.53 -0.51 8.44
N GLU A 106 9.88 -0.81 9.69
CA GLU A 106 8.89 -0.85 10.79
C GLU A 106 8.24 0.52 11.04
N GLN A 107 9.03 1.60 10.98
CA GLN A 107 8.51 2.96 11.09
C GLN A 107 7.62 3.32 9.89
N ALA A 108 8.03 2.91 8.69
CA ALA A 108 7.25 3.09 7.48
C ALA A 108 5.88 2.41 7.57
N GLY A 109 5.88 1.16 8.03
CA GLY A 109 4.69 0.34 8.20
C GLY A 109 3.68 1.02 9.10
N LYS A 110 4.10 1.52 10.27
CA LYS A 110 3.22 2.23 11.21
C LYS A 110 2.61 3.51 10.62
N ILE A 111 3.41 4.31 9.91
CA ILE A 111 2.91 5.55 9.29
C ILE A 111 1.90 5.23 8.19
N ILE A 112 2.18 4.22 7.38
CA ILE A 112 1.28 3.79 6.31
C ILE A 112 0.00 3.19 6.92
N GLU A 113 0.11 2.39 7.97
CA GLU A 113 -1.03 1.89 8.74
C GLU A 113 -1.87 3.04 9.31
N GLU A 114 -1.28 4.07 9.91
CA GLU A 114 -1.99 5.26 10.38
C GLU A 114 -2.70 6.02 9.24
N ILE A 115 -2.06 6.16 8.08
CA ILE A 115 -2.69 6.76 6.89
C ILE A 115 -3.88 5.91 6.45
N ILE A 116 -3.72 4.60 6.45
CA ILE A 116 -4.76 3.66 6.03
C ILE A 116 -5.95 3.68 7.01
N VAL A 117 -5.70 3.58 8.32
CA VAL A 117 -6.72 3.69 9.37
C VAL A 117 -7.43 5.05 9.31
N SER A 118 -6.70 6.14 9.15
CA SER A 118 -7.30 7.49 9.04
C SER A 118 -8.07 7.72 7.74
N SER A 119 -7.77 6.96 6.68
CA SER A 119 -8.52 6.97 5.43
C SER A 119 -9.81 6.14 5.46
N GLY A 120 -10.04 5.39 6.55
CA GLY A 120 -11.17 4.45 6.67
C GLY A 120 -11.02 3.19 5.81
N LEU A 121 -9.81 2.94 5.32
CA LEU A 121 -9.46 1.69 4.66
C LEU A 121 -9.18 0.64 5.72
N ALA A 122 -10.01 -0.40 5.78
CA ALA A 122 -9.66 -1.58 6.56
C ALA A 122 -8.50 -2.30 5.85
N ILE A 123 -7.28 -2.24 6.40
CA ILE A 123 -6.34 -3.35 6.19
C ILE A 123 -7.00 -4.52 6.90
N ALA A 124 -7.20 -5.64 6.20
CA ALA A 124 -7.34 -6.89 6.90
C ALA A 124 -5.99 -7.13 7.59
N SER A 125 -5.85 -6.68 8.84
CA SER A 125 -4.75 -7.15 9.69
C SER A 125 -4.78 -8.68 9.63
N PRO A 126 -3.63 -9.37 9.51
CA PRO A 126 -3.61 -10.79 9.76
C PRO A 126 -4.20 -10.96 11.15
N ILE A 127 -5.35 -11.63 11.24
CA ILE A 127 -5.90 -12.03 12.53
C ILE A 127 -4.81 -12.92 13.13
N GLU A 128 -4.05 -12.38 14.09
CA GLU A 128 -3.34 -13.22 15.05
C GLU A 128 -4.39 -14.19 15.58
N GLY A 129 -4.20 -15.46 15.27
CA GLY A 129 -5.16 -16.52 15.51
C GLY A 129 -5.60 -16.56 16.96
N LYS A 130 -6.69 -15.86 17.28
CA LYS A 130 -7.62 -16.28 18.31
C LYS A 130 -8.46 -17.40 17.71
N GLY A 131 -7.87 -18.59 17.64
CA GLY A 131 -8.58 -19.85 17.48
C GLY A 131 -9.43 -20.09 18.73
N GLY A 132 -10.58 -19.43 18.78
CA GLY A 132 -11.61 -19.64 19.78
C GLY A 132 -12.61 -20.67 19.28
N GLY A 133 -12.39 -21.92 19.68
CA GLY A 133 -13.45 -22.89 19.94
C GLY A 133 -13.92 -23.73 18.77
N ASP A 134 -13.69 -25.04 18.88
CA ASP A 134 -14.80 -25.94 18.60
C ASP A 134 -14.92 -26.99 19.71
N ALA A 135 -16.10 -26.98 20.32
CA ALA A 135 -16.57 -28.04 21.18
C ALA A 135 -16.73 -29.28 20.31
N SER A 136 -16.00 -30.35 20.61
CA SER A 136 -16.29 -31.64 19.98
C SER A 136 -17.49 -32.29 20.68
N PRO A 137 -18.52 -32.70 19.92
CA PRO A 137 -19.56 -33.59 20.41
C PRO A 137 -19.10 -35.05 20.26
N ASN A 138 -19.05 -35.77 21.37
CA ASN A 138 -19.47 -37.17 21.56
C ASN A 138 -18.95 -37.69 22.91
#